data_AF-A0A4Q4CQ48-F1
#
_entry.id   AF-A0A4Q4CQ48-F1
#
_cell.length_a   1.000
_cell.length_b   1.000
_cell.length_c   1.000
_cell.angle_alpha   90.00
_cell.angle_beta   90.00
_cell.angle_gamma   90.00
#
_symmetry.space_group_name_H-M   'P 1'
#
loop_
_entity.id
_entity.type
_entity.pdbx_description
1 polymer ?
#
loop_
_entity_poly.entity_id
_entity_poly.type
_entity_poly.pdbx_seq_one_letter_code
_entity_poly.pdbx_strand_id
1 'polypeptide(L)'
;LTLWDLDREFPTGPSFGGERRYMKLREILGILRDSYSRTIGTEYMYIEDPAERRWFQERLERGYTKPPREEQLRILAKLNEAEAFETFLQTKFVGQKRFSLEGGETTIPLLDEICEEAAGDGLEEVCIGMAHRGRLNVLVNIAGKSPGSVFREFEGNIDPRTVQGSGDVKYHLGVEGEFTSEHGDTIKVSVAANPSHLEVVDPVLEGITRAKQDVLNRGEEFPVLPVLVHGDAAFAGQGVVAETLNLSQLRGYRTGGTIHVIVNNQVGFTTSPSSSRSSTYCTDVARMIQAPVFHVNGDDPEACIRIAALAYEYRKTFHKDVIIDLICYRRRGHNEGDDPSFTQPLMYDTIEKKKSVRKLYTEALVGRGDITLEEAEA
;
A
#
# COMPACT_ATOMS: atom_id res chain seq x y z
N LEU A 1 26.51 27.15 -9.54
CA LEU A 1 25.47 27.87 -8.78
C LEU A 1 26.00 28.20 -7.39
N THR A 2 25.63 29.35 -6.85
CA THR A 2 26.01 29.93 -5.55
C THR A 2 24.74 30.41 -4.82
N LEU A 3 24.84 30.81 -3.55
CA LEU A 3 23.70 31.36 -2.80
C LEU A 3 23.06 32.57 -3.51
N TRP A 4 23.87 33.38 -4.21
CA TRP A 4 23.41 34.56 -4.96
C TRP A 4 22.62 34.23 -6.22
N ASP A 5 22.66 32.97 -6.69
CA ASP A 5 21.86 32.53 -7.83
C ASP A 5 20.41 32.20 -7.43
N LEU A 6 20.08 32.11 -6.13
CA LEU A 6 18.74 31.74 -5.66
C LEU A 6 17.65 32.70 -6.14
N ASP A 7 17.95 33.99 -6.29
CA ASP A 7 16.99 35.00 -6.72
C ASP A 7 17.14 35.37 -8.21
N ARG A 8 18.00 34.65 -8.95
CA ARG A 8 18.09 34.74 -10.42
C ARG A 8 17.02 33.87 -11.07
N GLU A 9 16.52 34.34 -12.20
CA GLU A 9 15.52 33.64 -12.99
C GLU A 9 16.17 32.72 -14.02
N PHE A 10 15.62 31.52 -14.16
CA PHE A 10 16.05 30.51 -15.12
C PHE A 10 14.85 30.05 -15.96
N PRO A 11 15.05 29.71 -17.24
CA PRO A 11 13.99 29.18 -18.08
C PRO A 11 13.55 27.81 -17.57
N THR A 12 12.24 27.59 -17.50
CA THR A 12 11.60 26.33 -17.07
C THR A 12 10.81 25.68 -18.20
N GLY A 13 10.53 24.38 -18.07
CA GLY A 13 9.65 23.67 -19.00
C GLY A 13 8.20 24.16 -18.89
N PRO A 14 7.36 23.94 -19.92
CA PRO A 14 6.01 24.51 -20.00
C PRO A 14 5.05 24.00 -18.91
N SER A 15 5.33 22.85 -18.29
CA SER A 15 4.49 22.24 -17.24
C SER A 15 5.06 22.43 -15.82
N PHE A 16 6.30 22.90 -15.68
CA PHE A 16 7.01 22.93 -14.39
C PHE A 16 6.52 24.09 -13.52
N GLY A 17 5.90 23.80 -12.37
CA GLY A 17 5.43 24.85 -11.44
C GLY A 17 4.30 25.72 -11.98
N GLY A 18 3.54 25.24 -12.98
CA GLY A 18 2.48 25.98 -13.68
C GLY A 18 2.94 26.62 -14.99
N GLU A 19 2.21 27.63 -15.47
CA GLU A 19 2.43 28.24 -16.80
C GLU A 19 3.59 29.25 -16.87
N ARG A 20 4.51 29.24 -15.88
CA ARG A 20 5.61 30.21 -15.82
C ARG A 20 6.77 29.78 -16.71
N ARG A 21 7.18 30.65 -17.63
CA ARG A 21 8.33 30.42 -18.54
C ARG A 21 9.70 30.63 -17.87
N TYR A 22 9.74 31.44 -16.82
CA TYR A 22 10.92 31.74 -16.04
C TYR A 22 10.56 31.70 -14.56
N MET A 23 11.43 31.12 -13.74
CA MET A 23 11.24 31.03 -12.29
C MET A 23 12.55 31.31 -11.56
N LYS A 24 12.46 31.86 -10.35
CA LYS A 24 13.63 32.02 -9.49
C LYS A 24 14.17 30.64 -9.10
N LEU A 25 15.49 30.47 -9.07
CA LEU A 25 16.11 29.20 -8.66
C LEU A 25 15.61 28.71 -7.30
N ARG A 26 15.34 29.63 -6.36
CA ARG A 26 14.69 29.35 -5.07
C ARG A 26 13.36 28.61 -5.21
N GLU A 27 12.50 29.06 -6.11
CA GLU A 27 11.18 28.47 -6.35
C GLU A 27 11.32 27.11 -7.03
N ILE A 28 12.21 27.01 -8.02
CA ILE A 28 12.54 25.74 -8.70
C ILE A 28 13.01 24.69 -7.69
N LEU A 29 13.98 25.03 -6.84
CA LEU A 29 14.46 24.14 -5.79
C LEU A 29 13.40 23.80 -4.74
N GLY A 30 12.48 24.72 -4.46
CA GLY A 30 11.33 24.49 -3.59
C GLY A 30 10.44 23.38 -4.13
N ILE A 31 9.98 23.55 -5.38
CA ILE A 31 9.12 22.55 -6.06
C ILE A 31 9.84 21.20 -6.16
N LEU A 32 11.09 21.16 -6.62
CA LEU A 32 11.83 19.90 -6.76
C LEU A 32 11.99 19.18 -5.41
N ARG A 33 12.29 19.91 -4.32
CA ARG A 33 12.40 19.31 -2.99
C ARG A 33 11.07 18.79 -2.49
N ASP A 34 10.00 19.56 -2.67
CA ASP A 34 8.66 19.18 -2.23
C ASP A 34 8.12 17.98 -3.02
N SER A 35 8.47 17.87 -4.29
CA SER A 35 8.03 16.78 -5.19
C SER A 35 8.82 15.48 -5.00
N TYR A 36 10.14 15.57 -4.76
CA TYR A 36 11.05 14.42 -4.88
C TYR A 36 11.93 14.14 -3.65
N SER A 37 11.83 14.93 -2.58
CA SER A 37 12.74 14.82 -1.43
C SER A 37 12.07 15.06 -0.07
N ARG A 38 10.76 14.76 0.02
CA ARG A 38 10.00 14.79 1.27
C ARG A 38 9.72 13.36 1.75
N THR A 39 8.48 13.06 2.08
CA THR A 39 8.00 11.76 2.53
C THR A 39 7.65 10.81 1.37
N ILE A 40 7.81 11.28 0.13
CA ILE A 40 7.62 10.52 -1.11
C ILE A 40 8.91 10.61 -1.93
N GLY A 41 9.39 9.47 -2.40
CA GLY A 41 10.36 9.34 -3.48
C GLY A 41 9.70 8.65 -4.68
N THR A 42 9.95 9.13 -5.90
CA THR A 42 9.33 8.57 -7.11
C THR A 42 10.39 8.18 -8.13
N GLU A 43 10.35 6.93 -8.59
CA GLU A 43 11.17 6.43 -9.69
C GLU A 43 10.30 6.18 -10.92
N TYR A 44 10.46 7.02 -11.94
CA TYR A 44 9.71 6.91 -13.20
C TYR A 44 10.54 7.28 -14.43
N MET A 45 11.73 7.86 -14.25
CA MET A 45 12.53 8.40 -15.36
C MET A 45 13.13 7.32 -16.27
N TYR A 46 13.15 6.05 -15.84
CA TYR A 46 13.53 4.91 -16.67
C TYR A 46 12.42 4.47 -17.64
N ILE A 47 11.20 5.01 -17.51
CA ILE A 47 10.11 4.74 -18.44
C ILE A 47 10.45 5.36 -19.80
N GLU A 48 10.42 4.56 -20.86
CA GLU A 48 10.80 5.00 -22.20
C GLU A 48 9.77 5.99 -22.77
N ASP A 49 8.47 5.74 -22.54
CA ASP A 49 7.39 6.58 -23.03
C ASP A 49 7.50 8.02 -22.47
N PRO A 50 7.74 9.04 -23.32
CA PRO A 50 7.75 10.42 -22.88
C PRO A 50 6.39 10.93 -22.37
N ALA A 51 5.28 10.36 -22.81
CA ALA A 51 3.94 10.73 -22.36
C ALA A 51 3.71 10.34 -20.90
N GLU A 52 4.09 9.10 -20.52
CA GLU A 52 4.06 8.65 -19.13
C GLU A 52 4.95 9.53 -18.23
N ARG A 53 6.17 9.85 -18.67
CA ARG A 53 7.06 10.75 -17.91
C ARG A 53 6.49 12.15 -17.73
N ARG A 54 5.90 12.72 -18.78
CA ARG A 54 5.23 14.04 -18.68
C ARG A 54 4.01 13.98 -17.75
N TRP A 55 3.23 12.91 -17.80
CA TRP A 55 2.07 12.71 -16.93
C TRP A 55 2.46 12.78 -15.44
N PHE A 56 3.60 12.19 -15.08
CA PHE A 56 4.17 12.30 -13.73
C PHE A 56 4.63 13.71 -13.39
N GLN A 57 5.43 14.34 -14.26
CA GLN A 57 5.92 15.71 -14.05
C GLN A 57 4.77 16.68 -13.82
N GLU A 58 3.73 16.58 -14.64
CA GLU A 58 2.54 17.42 -14.54
C GLU A 58 1.80 17.24 -13.22
N ARG A 59 1.83 16.07 -12.57
CA ARG A 59 1.11 15.80 -11.31
C ARG A 59 1.98 16.03 -10.07
N LEU A 60 3.25 15.69 -10.14
CA LEU A 60 4.19 15.75 -9.02
C LEU A 60 4.76 17.15 -8.82
N GLU A 61 5.13 17.86 -9.90
CA GLU A 61 5.84 19.14 -9.83
C GLU A 61 4.87 20.34 -9.63
N ARG A 62 3.89 20.15 -8.74
CA ARG A 62 2.90 21.14 -8.32
C ARG A 62 3.10 21.50 -6.85
N GLY A 63 2.52 22.63 -6.43
CA GLY A 63 2.52 23.01 -5.01
C GLY A 63 1.74 22.02 -4.15
N TYR A 64 2.14 21.86 -2.88
CA TYR A 64 1.41 21.06 -1.91
C TYR A 64 -0.04 21.55 -1.77
N THR A 65 -0.98 20.62 -1.91
CA THR A 65 -2.39 20.85 -1.62
C THR A 65 -2.74 20.09 -0.36
N LYS A 66 -3.23 20.80 0.64
CA LYS A 66 -3.67 20.20 1.90
C LYS A 66 -4.93 19.36 1.64
N PRO A 67 -5.01 18.10 2.13
CA PRO A 67 -6.22 17.32 2.00
C PRO A 67 -7.40 18.00 2.72
N PRO A 68 -8.63 17.86 2.22
CA PRO A 68 -9.83 18.32 2.91
C PRO A 68 -9.94 17.66 4.28
N ARG A 69 -10.59 18.37 5.21
CA ARG A 69 -10.74 17.92 6.61
C ARG A 69 -11.42 16.55 6.71
N GLU A 70 -12.39 16.27 5.85
CA GLU A 70 -13.12 15.00 5.83
C GLU A 70 -12.18 13.83 5.51
N GLU A 71 -11.31 13.97 4.51
CA GLU A 71 -10.27 12.99 4.19
C GLU A 71 -9.31 12.79 5.36
N GLN A 72 -8.90 13.88 6.04
CA GLN A 72 -8.04 13.77 7.22
C GLN A 72 -8.70 12.95 8.34
N LEU A 73 -10.01 13.10 8.54
CA LEU A 73 -10.79 12.34 9.52
C LEU A 73 -10.97 10.88 9.09
N ARG A 74 -11.24 10.60 7.80
CA ARG A 74 -11.30 9.22 7.30
C ARG A 74 -10.00 8.48 7.53
N ILE A 75 -8.87 9.10 7.16
CA ILE A 75 -7.54 8.53 7.38
C ILE A 75 -7.35 8.16 8.86
N LEU A 76 -7.71 9.08 9.77
CA LEU A 76 -7.61 8.83 11.20
C LEU A 76 -8.53 7.68 11.65
N ALA A 77 -9.77 7.62 11.14
CA ALA A 77 -10.72 6.55 11.45
C ALA A 77 -10.18 5.18 11.04
N LYS A 78 -9.65 5.06 9.81
CA LYS A 78 -9.04 3.82 9.30
C LYS A 78 -7.79 3.42 10.08
N LEU A 79 -6.97 4.38 10.52
CA LEU A 79 -5.85 4.10 11.43
C LEU A 79 -6.32 3.64 12.81
N ASN A 80 -7.41 4.20 13.33
CA ASN A 80 -8.02 3.77 14.59
C ASN A 80 -8.52 2.31 14.46
N GLU A 81 -9.25 1.98 13.40
CA GLU A 81 -9.70 0.61 13.11
C GLU A 81 -8.53 -0.38 13.03
N ALA A 82 -7.46 0.00 12.32
CA ALA A 82 -6.27 -0.82 12.14
C ALA A 82 -5.56 -1.11 13.48
N GLU A 83 -5.27 -0.08 14.29
CA GLU A 83 -4.54 -0.23 15.57
C GLU A 83 -5.42 -0.89 16.65
N ALA A 84 -6.71 -0.53 16.72
CA ALA A 84 -7.63 -1.08 17.70
C ALA A 84 -7.82 -2.59 17.52
N PHE A 85 -7.96 -3.05 16.27
CA PHE A 85 -8.09 -4.48 15.96
C PHE A 85 -6.87 -5.28 16.44
N GLU A 86 -5.66 -4.80 16.14
CA GLU A 86 -4.42 -5.46 16.56
C GLU A 86 -4.25 -5.48 18.09
N THR A 87 -4.54 -4.35 18.73
CA THR A 87 -4.46 -4.22 20.19
C THR A 87 -5.48 -5.12 20.89
N PHE A 88 -6.68 -5.25 20.33
CA PHE A 88 -7.70 -6.16 20.83
C PHE A 88 -7.23 -7.62 20.74
N LEU A 89 -6.72 -8.05 19.58
CA LEU A 89 -6.18 -9.41 19.42
C LEU A 89 -5.01 -9.68 20.35
N GLN A 90 -4.11 -8.71 20.53
CA GLN A 90 -3.00 -8.81 21.49
C GLN A 90 -3.51 -9.01 22.92
N THR A 91 -4.58 -8.33 23.32
CA THR A 91 -5.11 -8.38 24.67
C THR A 91 -5.88 -9.68 24.93
N LYS A 92 -6.64 -10.16 23.96
CA LYS A 92 -7.55 -11.32 24.13
C LYS A 92 -6.92 -12.66 23.78
N PHE A 93 -5.99 -12.69 22.82
CA PHE A 93 -5.42 -13.93 22.28
C PHE A 93 -3.90 -13.94 22.38
N VAL A 94 -3.38 -13.62 23.58
CA VAL A 94 -1.96 -13.66 23.89
C VAL A 94 -1.37 -15.03 23.55
N GLY A 95 -0.25 -15.06 22.82
CA GLY A 95 0.46 -16.29 22.46
C GLY A 95 -0.05 -16.98 21.18
N GLN A 96 -1.14 -16.49 20.57
CA GLN A 96 -1.55 -16.96 19.23
C GLN A 96 -0.91 -16.10 18.14
N LYS A 97 -0.35 -16.76 17.12
CA LYS A 97 0.23 -16.10 15.96
C LYS A 97 -0.86 -15.42 15.13
N ARG A 98 -0.65 -14.15 14.79
CA ARG A 98 -1.54 -13.34 13.95
C ARG A 98 -0.83 -12.53 12.87
N PHE A 99 0.50 -12.39 12.95
CA PHE A 99 1.32 -11.63 12.02
C PHE A 99 0.88 -10.16 11.90
N SER A 100 0.89 -9.51 13.07
CA SER A 100 0.36 -8.17 13.28
C SER A 100 0.84 -7.13 12.27
N LEU A 101 -0.06 -6.22 11.91
CA LEU A 101 0.24 -5.03 11.10
C LEU A 101 0.87 -3.88 11.90
N GLU A 102 1.00 -3.97 13.22
CA GLU A 102 1.54 -2.89 14.06
C GLU A 102 2.90 -2.36 13.55
N GLY A 103 2.99 -1.04 13.33
CA GLY A 103 4.09 -0.34 12.66
C GLY A 103 3.96 -0.14 11.14
N GLY A 104 2.95 -0.75 10.52
CA GLY A 104 2.57 -0.60 9.11
C GLY A 104 1.07 -0.36 8.93
N GLU A 105 0.40 0.19 9.95
CA GLU A 105 -1.06 0.39 10.01
C GLU A 105 -1.61 1.15 8.81
N THR A 106 -0.81 2.06 8.23
CA THR A 106 -1.13 2.85 7.03
C THR A 106 -1.45 2.00 5.80
N THR A 107 -1.12 0.71 5.80
CA THR A 107 -1.56 -0.22 4.75
C THR A 107 -3.09 -0.25 4.63
N ILE A 108 -3.83 -0.10 5.73
CA ILE A 108 -5.30 -0.11 5.73
C ILE A 108 -5.87 1.12 5.02
N PRO A 109 -5.61 2.37 5.44
CA PRO A 109 -6.11 3.54 4.72
C PRO A 109 -5.61 3.58 3.26
N LEU A 110 -4.40 3.07 2.97
CA LEU A 110 -3.90 2.98 1.59
C LEU A 110 -4.74 2.04 0.71
N LEU A 111 -5.08 0.84 1.20
CA LEU A 111 -5.92 -0.11 0.48
C LEU A 111 -7.38 0.37 0.38
N ASP A 112 -7.85 1.05 1.43
CA ASP A 112 -9.16 1.70 1.47
C ASP A 112 -9.29 2.71 0.33
N GLU A 113 -8.29 3.60 0.16
CA GLU A 113 -8.27 4.56 -0.94
C GLU A 113 -8.30 3.91 -2.33
N ILE A 114 -7.57 2.82 -2.53
CA ILE A 114 -7.61 2.07 -3.80
C ILE A 114 -9.02 1.54 -4.07
N CYS A 115 -9.73 1.08 -3.03
CA CYS A 115 -11.10 0.60 -3.15
C CYS A 115 -12.11 1.73 -3.37
N GLU A 116 -11.93 2.88 -2.70
CA GLU A 116 -12.73 4.10 -2.89
C GLU A 116 -12.66 4.57 -4.36
N GLU A 117 -11.46 4.71 -4.91
CA GLU A 117 -11.24 5.13 -6.30
C GLU A 117 -11.84 4.12 -7.30
N ALA A 118 -11.65 2.82 -7.05
CA ALA A 118 -12.23 1.76 -7.88
C ALA A 118 -13.77 1.75 -7.83
N ALA A 119 -14.36 1.97 -6.65
CA ALA A 119 -15.81 2.06 -6.48
C ALA A 119 -16.39 3.30 -7.17
N GLY A 120 -15.75 4.46 -7.00
CA GLY A 120 -16.18 5.72 -7.63
C GLY A 120 -16.14 5.69 -9.15
N ASP A 121 -15.25 4.88 -9.73
CA ASP A 121 -15.19 4.63 -11.17
C ASP A 121 -16.12 3.51 -11.67
N GLY A 122 -16.83 2.84 -10.76
CA GLY A 122 -17.76 1.76 -11.11
C GLY A 122 -17.06 0.51 -11.65
N LEU A 123 -15.87 0.17 -11.13
CA LEU A 123 -15.29 -1.16 -11.35
C LEU A 123 -16.17 -2.23 -10.70
N GLU A 124 -16.10 -3.45 -11.22
CA GLU A 124 -16.95 -4.56 -10.77
C GLU A 124 -16.39 -5.20 -9.49
N GLU A 125 -15.06 -5.28 -9.38
CA GLU A 125 -14.41 -6.00 -8.28
C GLU A 125 -12.94 -5.58 -8.10
N VAL A 126 -12.49 -5.53 -6.84
CA VAL A 126 -11.07 -5.51 -6.46
C VAL A 126 -10.68 -6.90 -5.97
N CYS A 127 -9.75 -7.55 -6.66
CA CYS A 127 -9.19 -8.84 -6.28
C CYS A 127 -7.84 -8.64 -5.59
N ILE A 128 -7.70 -9.11 -4.36
CA ILE A 128 -6.50 -8.95 -3.53
C ILE A 128 -5.79 -10.30 -3.35
N GLY A 129 -4.49 -10.33 -3.62
CA GLY A 129 -3.57 -11.41 -3.23
C GLY A 129 -2.57 -10.87 -2.23
N MET A 130 -2.38 -11.53 -1.09
CA MET A 130 -1.50 -10.99 -0.04
C MET A 130 -0.79 -12.04 0.79
N ALA A 131 0.40 -11.68 1.28
CA ALA A 131 1.12 -12.42 2.32
C ALA A 131 0.41 -12.37 3.69
N HIS A 132 1.05 -12.93 4.72
CA HIS A 132 0.48 -13.03 6.07
C HIS A 132 0.38 -11.69 6.82
N ARG A 133 1.25 -10.72 6.51
CA ARG A 133 1.42 -9.48 7.28
C ARG A 133 0.15 -8.62 7.25
N GLY A 134 -0.51 -8.46 8.40
CA GLY A 134 -1.74 -7.69 8.52
C GLY A 134 -2.95 -8.30 7.81
N ARG A 135 -2.88 -9.57 7.37
CA ARG A 135 -3.97 -10.18 6.59
C ARG A 135 -5.31 -10.18 7.31
N LEU A 136 -5.32 -10.50 8.61
CA LEU A 136 -6.57 -10.49 9.39
C LEU A 136 -7.16 -9.08 9.46
N ASN A 137 -6.31 -8.05 9.48
CA ASN A 137 -6.71 -6.66 9.47
C ASN A 137 -7.36 -6.29 8.14
N VAL A 138 -6.73 -6.64 7.01
CA VAL A 138 -7.30 -6.45 5.65
C VAL A 138 -8.61 -7.21 5.47
N LEU A 139 -8.69 -8.47 5.93
CA LEU A 139 -9.91 -9.25 5.85
C LEU A 139 -11.08 -8.56 6.54
N VAL A 140 -10.86 -7.95 7.70
CA VAL A 140 -11.91 -7.29 8.48
C VAL A 140 -12.21 -5.89 7.98
N ASN A 141 -11.19 -5.06 7.84
CA ASN A 141 -11.33 -3.62 7.62
C ASN A 141 -11.41 -3.22 6.14
N ILE A 142 -11.08 -4.14 5.20
CA ILE A 142 -11.19 -3.90 3.75
C ILE A 142 -12.20 -4.87 3.12
N ALA A 143 -12.04 -6.18 3.33
CA ALA A 143 -12.86 -7.20 2.67
C ALA A 143 -14.19 -7.51 3.40
N GLY A 144 -14.50 -6.81 4.50
CA GLY A 144 -15.78 -6.93 5.20
C GLY A 144 -16.00 -8.23 5.98
N LYS A 145 -14.95 -9.02 6.26
CA LYS A 145 -15.07 -10.22 7.11
C LYS A 145 -15.48 -9.81 8.52
N SER A 146 -16.59 -10.36 9.02
CA SER A 146 -17.04 -10.01 10.37
C SER A 146 -15.97 -10.31 11.45
N PRO A 147 -15.69 -9.37 12.39
CA PRO A 147 -14.76 -9.60 13.50
C PRO A 147 -15.14 -10.85 14.31
N GLY A 148 -16.44 -11.07 14.51
CA GLY A 148 -16.95 -12.24 15.22
C GLY A 148 -16.60 -13.58 14.56
N SER A 149 -16.48 -13.65 13.22
CA SER A 149 -15.97 -14.84 12.55
C SER A 149 -14.49 -15.06 12.83
N VAL A 150 -13.69 -13.99 12.78
CA VAL A 150 -12.26 -14.08 13.11
C VAL A 150 -12.08 -14.53 14.56
N PHE A 151 -12.83 -13.98 15.52
CA PHE A 151 -12.72 -14.37 16.92
C PHE A 151 -13.07 -15.85 17.16
N ARG A 152 -14.08 -16.38 16.48
CA ARG A 152 -14.39 -17.83 16.52
C ARG A 152 -13.24 -18.70 16.01
N GLU A 153 -12.52 -18.26 14.98
CA GLU A 153 -11.31 -18.94 14.49
C GLU A 153 -10.16 -18.90 15.51
N PHE A 154 -10.07 -17.86 16.34
CA PHE A 154 -9.12 -17.82 17.46
C PHE A 154 -9.53 -18.72 18.64
N GLU A 155 -10.82 -18.90 18.87
CA GLU A 155 -11.34 -19.81 19.91
C GLU A 155 -11.30 -21.30 19.50
N GLY A 156 -11.00 -21.59 18.23
CA GLY A 156 -11.09 -22.95 17.68
C GLY A 156 -12.52 -23.45 17.50
N ASN A 157 -13.52 -22.56 17.62
CA ASN A 157 -14.93 -22.88 17.45
C ASN A 157 -15.35 -22.63 16.00
N ILE A 158 -14.86 -23.51 15.12
CA ILE A 158 -15.07 -23.43 13.67
C ILE A 158 -16.49 -23.92 13.34
N ASP A 159 -17.22 -23.19 12.49
CA ASP A 159 -18.57 -23.58 12.06
C ASP A 159 -18.53 -25.00 11.45
N PRO A 160 -19.31 -25.98 11.96
CA PRO A 160 -19.37 -27.34 11.44
C PRO A 160 -19.61 -27.43 9.92
N ARG A 161 -20.23 -26.41 9.31
CA ARG A 161 -20.48 -26.30 7.86
C ARG A 161 -19.24 -25.89 7.05
N THR A 162 -18.24 -25.30 7.70
CA THR A 162 -16.94 -24.92 7.10
C THR A 162 -15.90 -26.05 7.18
N VAL A 163 -16.21 -27.16 7.84
CA VAL A 163 -15.30 -28.29 8.11
C VAL A 163 -15.24 -29.31 6.95
N GLN A 164 -15.64 -28.93 5.73
CA GLN A 164 -15.41 -29.78 4.56
C GLN A 164 -13.96 -29.60 4.08
N GLY A 165 -13.10 -30.59 4.37
CA GLY A 165 -11.69 -30.62 3.95
C GLY A 165 -10.70 -30.72 5.12
N SER A 166 -9.39 -30.70 4.83
CA SER A 166 -8.34 -30.69 5.87
C SER A 166 -8.20 -29.35 6.61
N GLY A 167 -8.86 -28.29 6.10
CA GLY A 167 -8.70 -26.91 6.57
C GLY A 167 -7.33 -26.30 6.26
N ASP A 168 -7.16 -25.04 6.62
CA ASP A 168 -5.87 -24.33 6.64
C ASP A 168 -5.88 -23.29 7.79
N VAL A 169 -4.74 -22.67 8.08
CA VAL A 169 -4.61 -21.63 9.10
C VAL A 169 -5.38 -20.36 8.70
N LYS A 170 -5.91 -19.65 9.71
CA LYS A 170 -6.79 -18.46 9.55
C LYS A 170 -6.24 -17.36 8.63
N TYR A 171 -4.92 -17.21 8.55
CA TYR A 171 -4.25 -16.25 7.68
C TYR A 171 -3.93 -16.79 6.28
N HIS A 172 -4.55 -17.90 5.84
CA HIS A 172 -4.52 -18.39 4.46
C HIS A 172 -5.91 -18.41 3.80
N LEU A 173 -6.97 -18.21 4.57
CA LEU A 173 -8.33 -18.28 4.08
C LEU A 173 -8.65 -17.10 3.17
N GLY A 174 -9.40 -17.36 2.11
CA GLY A 174 -9.97 -16.34 1.24
C GLY A 174 -11.30 -15.81 1.78
N VAL A 175 -11.71 -14.64 1.31
CA VAL A 175 -12.99 -13.99 1.62
C VAL A 175 -13.52 -13.31 0.38
N GLU A 176 -14.83 -13.29 0.23
CA GLU A 176 -15.53 -12.39 -0.68
C GLU A 176 -16.46 -11.53 0.17
N GLY A 177 -16.51 -10.25 -0.15
CA GLY A 177 -17.33 -9.26 0.53
C GLY A 177 -17.63 -8.07 -0.38
N GLU A 178 -18.16 -7.03 0.23
CA GLU A 178 -18.49 -5.77 -0.42
C GLU A 178 -17.84 -4.63 0.36
N PHE A 179 -17.21 -3.72 -0.37
CA PHE A 179 -16.70 -2.45 0.13
C PHE A 179 -17.70 -1.35 -0.20
N THR A 180 -17.90 -0.40 0.72
CA THR A 180 -18.76 0.77 0.52
C THR A 180 -17.92 2.02 0.72
N SER A 181 -17.88 2.86 -0.31
CA SER A 181 -17.18 4.13 -0.33
C SER A 181 -17.81 5.14 0.64
N GLU A 182 -17.10 6.20 1.03
CA GLU A 182 -17.69 7.29 1.80
C GLU A 182 -18.85 7.99 1.08
N HIS A 183 -18.87 7.89 -0.25
CA HIS A 183 -19.92 8.44 -1.10
C HIS A 183 -21.11 7.48 -1.29
N GLY A 184 -21.02 6.25 -0.79
CA GLY A 184 -22.06 5.23 -0.84
C GLY A 184 -22.00 4.31 -2.07
N ASP A 185 -21.00 4.47 -2.93
CA ASP A 185 -20.73 3.55 -4.04
C ASP A 185 -20.22 2.21 -3.48
N THR A 186 -20.63 1.10 -4.08
CA THR A 186 -20.20 -0.22 -3.62
C THR A 186 -19.41 -0.97 -4.69
N ILE A 187 -18.44 -1.76 -4.24
CA ILE A 187 -17.63 -2.62 -5.10
C ILE A 187 -17.39 -3.97 -4.42
N LYS A 188 -17.34 -5.05 -5.19
CA LYS A 188 -16.96 -6.36 -4.65
C LYS A 188 -15.49 -6.35 -4.28
N VAL A 189 -15.16 -6.96 -3.15
CA VAL A 189 -13.77 -7.20 -2.76
C VAL A 189 -13.60 -8.68 -2.49
N SER A 190 -12.61 -9.28 -3.13
CA SER A 190 -12.20 -10.66 -2.86
C SER A 190 -10.75 -10.74 -2.46
N VAL A 191 -10.45 -11.60 -1.48
CA VAL A 191 -9.08 -11.92 -1.07
C VAL A 191 -8.82 -13.38 -1.41
N ALA A 192 -7.85 -13.65 -2.29
CA ALA A 192 -7.50 -15.00 -2.69
C ALA A 192 -6.90 -15.79 -1.52
N ALA A 193 -7.29 -17.06 -1.41
CA ALA A 193 -6.61 -17.99 -0.51
C ALA A 193 -5.19 -18.29 -1.02
N ASN A 194 -4.24 -18.52 -0.11
CA ASN A 194 -2.86 -18.82 -0.49
C ASN A 194 -2.14 -19.66 0.56
N PRO A 195 -1.14 -20.46 0.14
CA PRO A 195 -0.29 -21.19 1.07
C PRO A 195 0.75 -20.26 1.73
N SER A 196 1.52 -20.81 2.67
CA SER A 196 2.68 -20.13 3.29
C SER A 196 3.81 -19.78 2.32
N HIS A 197 3.83 -20.40 1.13
CA HIS A 197 4.84 -20.12 0.10
C HIS A 197 4.61 -18.71 -0.45
N LEU A 198 5.39 -17.75 0.05
CA LEU A 198 5.25 -16.34 -0.27
C LEU A 198 5.34 -16.13 -1.79
N GLU A 199 4.57 -15.15 -2.29
CA GLU A 199 4.47 -14.75 -3.70
C GLU A 199 3.89 -15.80 -4.66
N VAL A 200 3.60 -17.04 -4.23
CA VAL A 200 2.97 -18.06 -5.09
C VAL A 200 1.53 -17.70 -5.47
N VAL A 201 0.88 -16.83 -4.69
CA VAL A 201 -0.46 -16.33 -5.00
C VAL A 201 -0.47 -15.33 -6.15
N ASP A 202 0.66 -14.69 -6.47
CA ASP A 202 0.73 -13.61 -7.44
C ASP A 202 0.18 -14.02 -8.82
N PRO A 203 0.71 -15.07 -9.48
CA PRO A 203 0.17 -15.48 -10.78
C PRO A 203 -1.23 -16.11 -10.67
N VAL A 204 -1.59 -16.62 -9.49
CA VAL A 204 -2.93 -17.17 -9.24
C VAL A 204 -3.97 -16.05 -9.23
N LEU A 205 -3.67 -14.93 -8.57
CA LEU A 205 -4.52 -13.75 -8.54
C LEU A 205 -4.68 -13.15 -9.94
N GLU A 206 -3.59 -13.04 -10.70
CA GLU A 206 -3.66 -12.56 -12.08
C GLU A 206 -4.57 -13.47 -12.94
N GLY A 207 -4.46 -14.79 -12.78
CA GLY A 207 -5.35 -15.75 -13.44
C GLY A 207 -6.82 -15.62 -13.03
N ILE A 208 -7.10 -15.44 -11.73
CA ILE A 208 -8.47 -15.21 -11.21
C ILE A 208 -9.04 -13.93 -11.80
N THR A 209 -8.28 -12.85 -11.75
CA THR A 209 -8.66 -11.53 -12.25
C THR A 209 -8.95 -11.60 -13.74
N ARG A 210 -8.03 -12.19 -14.51
CA ARG A 210 -8.19 -12.37 -15.95
C ARG A 210 -9.44 -13.18 -16.29
N ALA A 211 -9.69 -14.29 -15.59
CA ALA A 211 -10.88 -15.11 -15.82
C ALA A 211 -12.17 -14.32 -15.55
N LYS A 212 -12.23 -13.51 -14.48
CA LYS A 212 -13.38 -12.65 -14.18
C LYS A 212 -13.58 -11.57 -15.26
N GLN A 213 -12.49 -10.95 -15.74
CA GLN A 213 -12.55 -9.98 -16.84
C GLN A 213 -13.06 -10.61 -18.15
N ASP A 214 -12.58 -11.82 -18.49
CA ASP A 214 -13.02 -12.55 -19.68
C ASP A 214 -14.52 -12.89 -19.62
N VAL A 215 -15.03 -13.27 -18.44
CA VAL A 215 -16.47 -13.54 -18.21
C VAL A 215 -17.32 -12.27 -18.37
N LEU A 216 -16.84 -11.13 -17.87
CA LEU A 216 -17.53 -9.83 -18.00
C LEU A 216 -17.49 -9.31 -19.43
N ASN A 217 -16.48 -9.69 -20.22
CA ASN A 217 -16.34 -9.40 -21.65
C ASN A 217 -16.43 -7.90 -21.99
N ARG A 218 -15.80 -7.05 -21.16
CA ARG A 218 -15.71 -5.58 -21.32
C ARG A 218 -14.41 -5.10 -21.98
N GLY A 219 -13.74 -5.97 -22.72
CA GLY A 219 -12.55 -5.62 -23.52
C GLY A 219 -11.42 -4.97 -22.70
N GLU A 220 -10.92 -3.82 -23.16
CA GLU A 220 -9.82 -3.07 -22.53
C GLU A 220 -10.30 -2.10 -21.43
N GLU A 221 -11.55 -2.23 -20.95
CA GLU A 221 -12.00 -1.49 -19.76
C GLU A 221 -11.40 -2.05 -18.47
N PHE A 222 -10.94 -3.31 -18.48
CA PHE A 222 -10.36 -4.02 -17.34
C PHE A 222 -11.14 -3.83 -16.02
N PRO A 223 -12.42 -4.26 -16.00
CA PRO A 223 -13.39 -3.92 -14.94
C PRO A 223 -13.11 -4.58 -13.58
N VAL A 224 -12.09 -5.43 -13.49
CA VAL A 224 -11.64 -6.07 -12.25
C VAL A 224 -10.22 -5.62 -11.99
N LEU A 225 -9.95 -5.07 -10.81
CA LEU A 225 -8.66 -4.53 -10.42
C LEU A 225 -7.88 -5.57 -9.60
N PRO A 226 -6.72 -6.07 -10.09
CA PRO A 226 -5.81 -6.84 -9.26
C PRO A 226 -4.99 -5.91 -8.34
N VAL A 227 -4.93 -6.27 -7.06
CA VAL A 227 -4.07 -5.66 -6.05
C VAL A 227 -3.23 -6.74 -5.37
N LEU A 228 -1.91 -6.62 -5.45
CA LEU A 228 -0.98 -7.57 -4.83
C LEU A 228 -0.23 -6.93 -3.66
N VAL A 229 -0.27 -7.57 -2.49
CA VAL A 229 0.37 -7.08 -1.26
C VAL A 229 1.51 -8.00 -0.85
N HIS A 230 2.72 -7.46 -0.85
CA HIS A 230 3.96 -8.21 -0.71
C HIS A 230 4.73 -7.84 0.57
N GLY A 231 5.68 -8.70 0.96
CA GLY A 231 6.73 -8.35 1.93
C GLY A 231 8.04 -8.00 1.23
N ASP A 232 8.83 -7.07 1.77
CA ASP A 232 10.06 -6.57 1.15
C ASP A 232 11.09 -7.65 0.81
N ALA A 233 11.32 -8.59 1.72
CA ALA A 233 12.29 -9.67 1.51
C ALA A 233 11.81 -10.69 0.47
N ALA A 234 10.50 -10.96 0.42
CA ALA A 234 9.92 -11.97 -0.45
C ALA A 234 9.77 -11.43 -1.89
N PHE A 235 9.31 -10.17 -2.03
CA PHE A 235 9.22 -9.49 -3.33
C PHE A 235 10.56 -9.46 -4.07
N ALA A 236 11.66 -9.20 -3.35
CA ALA A 236 13.00 -9.16 -3.93
C ALA A 236 13.61 -10.56 -4.16
N GLY A 237 13.17 -11.57 -3.42
CA GLY A 237 13.85 -12.87 -3.33
C GLY A 237 13.17 -14.03 -4.07
N GLN A 238 11.86 -13.94 -4.35
CA GLN A 238 11.11 -15.02 -5.01
C GLN A 238 11.05 -14.79 -6.52
N GLY A 239 11.57 -15.75 -7.30
CA GLY A 239 11.60 -15.67 -8.77
C GLY A 239 10.22 -15.57 -9.43
N VAL A 240 9.18 -16.10 -8.78
CA VAL A 240 7.79 -16.03 -9.27
C VAL A 240 7.27 -14.60 -9.40
N VAL A 241 7.82 -13.64 -8.64
CA VAL A 241 7.50 -12.21 -8.76
C VAL A 241 7.92 -11.71 -10.13
N ALA A 242 9.16 -12.00 -10.54
CA ALA A 242 9.66 -11.63 -11.86
C ALA A 242 8.88 -12.35 -12.97
N GLU A 243 8.57 -13.64 -12.79
CA GLU A 243 7.75 -14.38 -13.75
C GLU A 243 6.37 -13.74 -13.93
N THR A 244 5.71 -13.32 -12.84
CA THR A 244 4.37 -12.72 -12.86
C THR A 244 4.38 -11.32 -13.49
N LEU A 245 5.31 -10.46 -13.07
CA LEU A 245 5.47 -9.12 -13.65
C LEU A 245 5.70 -9.18 -15.17
N ASN A 246 6.47 -10.17 -15.66
CA ASN A 246 6.69 -10.37 -17.09
C ASN A 246 5.39 -10.69 -17.89
N LEU A 247 4.33 -11.15 -17.21
CA LEU A 247 3.03 -11.42 -17.84
C LEU A 247 2.15 -10.17 -18.02
N SER A 248 2.43 -9.09 -17.29
CA SER A 248 1.57 -7.89 -17.12
C SER A 248 1.00 -7.33 -18.43
N GLN A 249 1.78 -7.34 -19.52
CA GLN A 249 1.40 -6.76 -20.81
C GLN A 249 1.15 -7.79 -21.92
N LEU A 250 1.29 -9.10 -21.64
CA LEU A 250 1.10 -10.15 -22.63
C LEU A 250 -0.38 -10.35 -22.93
N ARG A 251 -0.79 -10.40 -24.21
CA ARG A 251 -2.21 -10.57 -24.61
C ARG A 251 -2.94 -11.70 -23.88
N GLY A 252 -2.28 -12.84 -23.68
CA GLY A 252 -2.85 -14.02 -23.00
C GLY A 252 -3.03 -13.87 -21.50
N TYR A 253 -2.39 -12.88 -20.88
CA TYR A 253 -2.27 -12.78 -19.42
C TYR A 253 -2.63 -11.40 -18.85
N ARG A 254 -2.50 -10.32 -19.63
CA ARG A 254 -2.72 -8.94 -19.18
C ARG A 254 -4.08 -8.78 -18.49
N THR A 255 -4.06 -8.03 -17.39
CA THR A 255 -5.20 -7.70 -16.52
C THR A 255 -5.45 -6.19 -16.43
N GLY A 256 -4.75 -5.40 -17.26
CA GLY A 256 -4.92 -3.94 -17.31
C GLY A 256 -4.12 -3.17 -16.27
N GLY A 257 -3.02 -3.76 -15.80
CA GLY A 257 -2.15 -3.17 -14.79
C GLY A 257 -2.55 -3.55 -13.38
N THR A 258 -1.58 -4.04 -12.61
CA THR A 258 -1.70 -4.42 -11.21
C THR A 258 -1.17 -3.32 -10.29
N ILE A 259 -1.89 -3.02 -9.21
CA ILE A 259 -1.38 -2.13 -8.15
C ILE A 259 -0.69 -3.00 -7.12
N HIS A 260 0.62 -2.85 -6.98
CA HIS A 260 1.42 -3.59 -6.01
C HIS A 260 1.69 -2.73 -4.78
N VAL A 261 1.43 -3.28 -3.60
CA VAL A 261 1.70 -2.64 -2.30
C VAL A 261 2.71 -3.48 -1.54
N ILE A 262 3.90 -2.94 -1.30
CA ILE A 262 4.96 -3.64 -0.58
C ILE A 262 4.94 -3.10 0.85
N VAL A 263 4.62 -3.97 1.81
CA VAL A 263 4.70 -3.64 3.24
C VAL A 263 6.17 -3.77 3.68
N ASN A 264 6.96 -2.77 3.30
CA ASN A 264 8.41 -2.74 3.51
C ASN A 264 8.76 -2.33 4.93
N ASN A 265 8.74 -3.32 5.80
CA ASN A 265 9.06 -3.18 7.20
C ASN A 265 10.56 -3.35 7.49
N GLN A 266 11.38 -3.40 6.43
CA GLN A 266 12.84 -3.42 6.45
C GLN A 266 13.44 -4.62 7.18
N VAL A 267 12.72 -5.75 7.25
CA VAL A 267 13.21 -6.99 7.86
C VAL A 267 12.44 -8.22 7.36
N GLY A 268 13.17 -9.24 6.88
CA GLY A 268 12.61 -10.55 6.55
C GLY A 268 12.87 -11.57 7.66
N PHE A 269 11.88 -11.85 8.50
CA PHE A 269 12.07 -12.65 9.74
C PHE A 269 13.11 -12.00 10.68
N THR A 270 14.36 -12.45 10.64
CA THR A 270 15.54 -11.92 11.34
C THR A 270 16.60 -11.37 10.37
N THR A 271 16.41 -11.56 9.06
CA THR A 271 17.35 -11.19 8.00
C THR A 271 17.21 -9.71 7.67
N SER A 272 18.34 -8.99 7.67
CA SER A 272 18.40 -7.59 7.27
C SER A 272 18.31 -7.42 5.74
N PRO A 273 17.83 -6.27 5.25
CA PRO A 273 17.74 -5.95 3.82
C PRO A 273 19.03 -6.22 3.03
N SER A 274 20.19 -5.89 3.61
CA SER A 274 21.52 -6.12 3.03
C SER A 274 21.85 -7.59 2.76
N SER A 275 21.11 -8.52 3.36
CA SER A 275 21.24 -9.96 3.20
C SER A 275 20.04 -10.58 2.48
N SER A 276 19.03 -9.79 2.12
CA SER A 276 17.84 -10.24 1.38
C SER A 276 17.87 -9.86 -0.09
N ARG A 277 18.65 -8.83 -0.48
CA ARG A 277 18.74 -8.36 -1.87
C ARG A 277 20.11 -7.76 -2.19
N SER A 278 20.42 -7.73 -3.49
CA SER A 278 21.63 -7.09 -4.04
C SER A 278 21.37 -5.72 -4.69
N SER A 279 20.11 -5.30 -4.72
CA SER A 279 19.63 -4.03 -5.28
C SER A 279 19.43 -2.99 -4.19
N THR A 280 19.18 -1.73 -4.57
CA THR A 280 18.97 -0.65 -3.58
C THR A 280 17.61 -0.84 -2.90
N TYR A 281 16.56 -0.93 -3.72
CA TYR A 281 15.19 -1.12 -3.26
C TYR A 281 14.74 -2.55 -3.47
N CYS A 282 13.83 -3.04 -2.63
CA CYS A 282 13.20 -4.34 -2.85
C CYS A 282 12.39 -4.36 -4.16
N THR A 283 11.95 -3.19 -4.62
CA THR A 283 11.12 -3.00 -5.81
C THR A 283 11.89 -2.90 -7.13
N ASP A 284 13.23 -2.95 -7.12
CA ASP A 284 14.05 -2.75 -8.33
C ASP A 284 13.76 -3.77 -9.45
N VAL A 285 13.18 -4.93 -9.14
CA VAL A 285 12.71 -5.91 -10.14
C VAL A 285 11.64 -5.32 -11.08
N ALA A 286 10.80 -4.40 -10.60
CA ALA A 286 9.71 -3.79 -11.35
C ALA A 286 10.21 -2.93 -12.54
N ARG A 287 11.48 -2.49 -12.51
CA ARG A 287 12.09 -1.75 -13.62
C ARG A 287 12.14 -2.56 -14.90
N MET A 288 12.13 -3.90 -14.83
CA MET A 288 12.18 -4.75 -16.02
C MET A 288 10.94 -4.60 -16.91
N ILE A 289 9.80 -4.20 -16.35
CA ILE A 289 8.57 -3.87 -17.09
C ILE A 289 8.30 -2.37 -17.17
N GLN A 290 9.27 -1.56 -16.73
CA GLN A 290 9.14 -0.11 -16.65
C GLN A 290 7.91 0.35 -15.85
N ALA A 291 7.54 -0.38 -14.80
CA ALA A 291 6.48 0.05 -13.88
C ALA A 291 7.01 1.18 -12.98
N PRO A 292 6.32 2.32 -12.81
CA PRO A 292 6.73 3.37 -11.88
C PRO A 292 6.69 2.88 -10.43
N VAL A 293 7.60 3.40 -9.62
CA VAL A 293 7.71 3.05 -8.19
C VAL A 293 7.57 4.31 -7.34
N PHE A 294 6.70 4.25 -6.33
CA PHE A 294 6.58 5.25 -5.28
C PHE A 294 7.08 4.69 -3.96
N HIS A 295 8.15 5.26 -3.42
CA HIS A 295 8.62 4.99 -2.06
C HIS A 295 7.97 6.00 -1.13
N VAL A 296 7.10 5.55 -0.23
CA VAL A 296 6.34 6.44 0.64
C VAL A 296 6.56 6.09 2.10
N ASN A 297 6.74 7.12 2.92
CA ASN A 297 6.91 6.97 4.36
C ASN A 297 5.58 6.59 5.01
N GLY A 298 5.50 5.39 5.59
CA GLY A 298 4.31 4.89 6.26
C GLY A 298 3.91 5.67 7.52
N ASP A 299 4.81 6.47 8.11
CA ASP A 299 4.47 7.41 9.19
C ASP A 299 3.81 8.71 8.68
N ASP A 300 3.64 8.89 7.36
CA ASP A 300 2.90 9.99 6.72
C ASP A 300 1.68 9.43 5.96
N PRO A 301 0.54 9.23 6.65
CA PRO A 301 -0.67 8.66 6.03
C PRO A 301 -1.23 9.52 4.89
N GLU A 302 -1.20 10.85 4.99
CA GLU A 302 -1.67 11.73 3.91
C GLU A 302 -0.85 11.54 2.62
N ALA A 303 0.47 11.36 2.74
CA ALA A 303 1.31 11.02 1.59
C ALA A 303 0.96 9.65 1.00
N CYS A 304 0.68 8.66 1.84
CA CYS A 304 0.31 7.32 1.39
C CYS A 304 -1.01 7.32 0.61
N ILE A 305 -2.02 8.06 1.07
CA ILE A 305 -3.30 8.21 0.36
C ILE A 305 -3.12 8.91 -0.98
N ARG A 306 -2.40 10.03 -1.02
CA ARG A 306 -2.11 10.71 -2.29
C ARG A 306 -1.42 9.80 -3.31
N ILE A 307 -0.52 8.93 -2.84
CA ILE A 307 0.15 7.95 -3.70
C ILE A 307 -0.78 6.81 -4.12
N ALA A 308 -1.70 6.37 -3.26
CA ALA A 308 -2.71 5.39 -3.61
C ALA A 308 -3.61 5.89 -4.75
N ALA A 309 -4.17 7.10 -4.62
CA ALA A 309 -4.97 7.74 -5.65
C ALA A 309 -4.17 7.94 -6.95
N LEU A 310 -2.93 8.42 -6.86
CA LEU A 310 -2.06 8.61 -8.03
C LEU A 310 -1.68 7.29 -8.72
N ALA A 311 -1.44 6.23 -7.96
CA ALA A 311 -1.16 4.90 -8.50
C ALA A 311 -2.38 4.34 -9.23
N TYR A 312 -3.57 4.48 -8.63
CA TYR A 312 -4.82 4.11 -9.29
C TYR A 312 -5.04 4.90 -10.58
N GLU A 313 -4.84 6.22 -10.56
CA GLU A 313 -4.96 7.08 -11.75
C GLU A 313 -3.98 6.67 -12.86
N TYR A 314 -2.73 6.32 -12.50
CA TYR A 314 -1.75 5.81 -13.45
C TYR A 314 -2.21 4.49 -14.08
N ARG A 315 -2.65 3.53 -13.26
CA ARG A 315 -3.17 2.23 -13.73
C ARG A 315 -4.36 2.42 -14.66
N LYS A 316 -5.30 3.30 -14.30
CA LYS A 316 -6.47 3.64 -15.13
C LYS A 316 -6.07 4.27 -16.46
N THR A 317 -5.08 5.16 -16.44
CA THR A 317 -4.65 5.92 -17.64
C THR A 317 -3.86 5.06 -18.62
N PHE A 318 -2.94 4.23 -18.12
CA PHE A 318 -1.96 3.53 -18.94
C PHE A 318 -2.15 2.02 -19.00
N HIS A 319 -3.03 1.44 -18.17
CA HIS A 319 -3.24 -0.01 -18.06
C HIS A 319 -1.96 -0.80 -17.80
N LYS A 320 -1.08 -0.22 -16.97
CA LYS A 320 0.22 -0.75 -16.59
C LYS A 320 0.35 -0.87 -15.07
N ASP A 321 1.19 -1.80 -14.66
CA ASP A 321 1.50 -2.05 -13.26
C ASP A 321 2.16 -0.82 -12.62
N VAL A 322 1.89 -0.63 -11.33
CA VAL A 322 2.45 0.44 -10.51
C VAL A 322 2.79 -0.10 -9.14
N ILE A 323 3.91 0.33 -8.58
CA ILE A 323 4.42 -0.16 -7.31
C ILE A 323 4.37 0.94 -6.25
N ILE A 324 3.80 0.63 -5.09
CA ILE A 324 3.86 1.44 -3.88
C ILE A 324 4.72 0.70 -2.84
N ASP A 325 5.93 1.21 -2.61
CA ASP A 325 6.85 0.77 -1.55
C ASP A 325 6.55 1.53 -0.26
N LEU A 326 5.72 0.94 0.60
CA LEU A 326 5.32 1.51 1.89
C LEU A 326 6.44 1.25 2.93
N ILE A 327 7.32 2.23 3.09
CA ILE A 327 8.43 2.16 4.04
C ILE A 327 7.87 2.31 5.46
N CYS A 328 7.92 1.23 6.21
CA CYS A 328 7.35 1.12 7.54
C CYS A 328 8.29 0.34 8.48
N TYR A 329 7.75 -0.17 9.59
CA TYR A 329 8.49 -1.02 10.51
C TYR A 329 7.61 -2.14 11.06
N ARG A 330 8.21 -3.12 11.76
CA ARG A 330 7.47 -4.16 12.48
C ARG A 330 7.58 -3.93 13.98
N ARG A 331 6.47 -3.60 14.63
CA ARG A 331 6.44 -3.29 16.06
C ARG A 331 6.89 -4.46 16.94
N ARG A 332 6.53 -5.69 16.54
CA ARG A 332 6.78 -6.94 17.30
C ARG A 332 7.78 -7.84 16.58
N GLY A 333 8.07 -9.00 17.17
CA GLY A 333 8.79 -10.09 16.49
C GLY A 333 8.11 -10.53 15.17
N HIS A 334 8.74 -11.46 14.44
CA HIS A 334 8.16 -11.93 13.17
C HIS A 334 6.79 -12.57 13.36
N ASN A 335 6.67 -13.36 14.44
CA ASN A 335 5.40 -13.61 15.07
C ASN A 335 5.41 -13.07 16.51
N GLU A 336 4.25 -13.06 17.14
CA GLU A 336 4.05 -12.40 18.44
C GLU A 336 4.75 -13.09 19.62
N GLY A 337 5.28 -14.30 19.43
CA GLY A 337 6.08 -15.03 20.41
C GLY A 337 7.60 -14.91 20.19
N ASP A 338 8.05 -14.28 19.10
CA ASP A 338 9.48 -14.13 18.82
C ASP A 338 10.04 -12.88 19.50
N ASP A 339 11.25 -12.98 20.07
CA ASP A 339 12.02 -11.83 20.53
C ASP A 339 13.01 -11.38 19.44
N PRO A 340 12.75 -10.24 18.77
CA PRO A 340 13.58 -9.79 17.68
C PRO A 340 14.87 -9.08 18.15
N SER A 341 14.98 -8.71 19.42
CA SER A 341 16.15 -8.01 19.97
C SER A 341 17.42 -8.87 19.90
N PHE A 342 17.29 -10.20 19.85
CA PHE A 342 18.42 -11.13 19.69
C PHE A 342 19.18 -10.97 18.37
N THR A 343 18.52 -10.44 17.33
CA THR A 343 19.14 -10.31 15.99
C THR A 343 19.13 -8.89 15.46
N GLN A 344 18.19 -8.04 15.91
CA GLN A 344 18.04 -6.66 15.44
C GLN A 344 17.96 -5.64 16.61
N PRO A 345 18.87 -5.66 17.60
CA PRO A 345 18.74 -4.87 18.83
C PRO A 345 18.64 -3.37 18.56
N LEU A 346 19.50 -2.81 17.69
CA LEU A 346 19.49 -1.37 17.39
C LEU A 346 18.20 -0.90 16.70
N MET A 347 17.62 -1.75 15.85
CA MET A 347 16.35 -1.46 15.20
C MET A 347 15.23 -1.43 16.24
N TYR A 348 15.17 -2.42 17.13
CA TYR A 348 14.10 -2.50 18.12
C TYR A 348 14.24 -1.46 19.24
N ASP A 349 15.46 -1.09 19.64
CA ASP A 349 15.72 0.06 20.52
C ASP A 349 15.17 1.38 19.94
N THR A 350 15.15 1.49 18.60
CA THR A 350 14.59 2.64 17.90
C THR A 350 13.06 2.54 17.82
N ILE A 351 12.54 1.37 17.44
CA ILE A 351 11.10 1.11 17.34
C ILE A 351 10.42 1.33 18.69
N GLU A 352 10.96 0.83 19.79
CA GLU A 352 10.39 1.00 21.14
C GLU A 352 10.16 2.46 21.53
N LYS A 353 11.00 3.38 21.03
CA LYS A 353 10.87 4.83 21.28
C LYS A 353 9.88 5.52 20.34
N LYS A 354 9.45 4.87 19.25
CA LYS A 354 8.47 5.42 18.30
C LYS A 354 7.05 5.26 18.83
N LYS A 355 6.28 6.34 18.76
CA LYS A 355 4.81 6.30 18.88
C LYS A 355 4.20 5.52 17.70
N SER A 356 2.99 5.00 17.85
CA SER A 356 2.25 4.38 16.74
C SER A 356 1.92 5.41 15.67
N VAL A 357 1.67 4.95 14.43
CA VAL A 357 1.34 5.84 13.31
C VAL A 357 0.07 6.64 13.60
N ARG A 358 -0.97 5.99 14.11
CA ARG A 358 -2.23 6.63 14.54
C ARG A 358 -1.97 7.78 15.53
N LYS A 359 -1.12 7.55 16.54
CA LYS A 359 -0.79 8.55 17.55
C LYS A 359 0.00 9.72 16.94
N LEU A 360 0.98 9.43 16.08
CA LEU A 360 1.74 10.47 15.38
C LEU A 360 0.81 11.35 14.52
N TYR A 361 -0.11 10.72 13.79
CA TYR A 361 -1.05 11.44 12.94
C TYR A 361 -2.05 12.27 13.76
N THR A 362 -2.60 11.70 14.84
CA THR A 362 -3.47 12.43 15.78
C THR A 362 -2.79 13.69 16.32
N GLU A 363 -1.56 13.55 16.83
CA GLU A 363 -0.80 14.69 17.37
C GLU A 363 -0.49 15.72 16.28
N ALA A 364 -0.24 15.28 15.04
CA ALA A 364 -0.01 16.17 13.91
C ALA A 364 -1.27 16.95 13.51
N LEU A 365 -2.45 16.33 13.51
CA LEU A 365 -3.71 17.02 13.20
C LEU A 365 -4.07 18.04 14.29
N VAL A 366 -3.96 17.67 15.57
CA VAL A 366 -4.19 18.59 16.69
C VAL A 366 -3.18 19.74 16.68
N GLY A 367 -1.90 19.45 16.44
CA GLY A 367 -0.84 20.45 16.39
C GLY A 367 -0.98 21.44 15.24
N ARG A 368 -1.59 21.02 14.12
CA ARG A 368 -1.93 21.88 12.97
C ARG A 368 -3.23 22.67 13.16
N GLY A 369 -4.05 22.31 14.16
CA GLY A 369 -5.38 22.88 14.38
C GLY A 369 -6.46 22.33 13.43
N ASP A 370 -6.22 21.15 12.86
CA ASP A 370 -7.12 20.51 11.88
C ASP A 370 -8.30 19.81 12.58
N ILE A 371 -8.06 19.33 13.79
CA ILE A 371 -9.06 18.73 14.69
C ILE A 371 -8.78 19.17 16.13
N THR A 372 -9.79 19.06 16.99
CA THR A 372 -9.66 19.21 18.45
C THR A 372 -9.24 17.90 19.11
N LEU A 373 -8.78 17.96 20.35
CA LEU A 373 -8.46 16.76 21.12
C LEU A 373 -9.72 15.92 21.42
N GLU A 374 -10.85 16.58 21.67
CA GLU A 374 -12.14 15.92 21.90
C GLU A 374 -12.59 15.12 20.68
N GLU A 375 -12.42 15.68 19.46
CA GLU A 375 -12.70 14.97 18.20
C GLU A 375 -11.74 13.80 17.94
N ALA A 376 -10.52 13.84 18.48
CA ALA A 376 -9.55 12.76 18.34
C ALA A 376 -9.78 11.58 19.32
N GLU A 377 -10.49 11.83 20.42
CA GLU A 377 -10.81 10.83 21.45
C GLU A 377 -12.18 10.17 21.23
N ALA A 378 -13.07 10.81 20.47
CA ALA A 378 -14.35 10.28 20.02
C ALA A 378 -14.17 9.18 18.96
#